data_AF-A0A7S1IPV8-F1
#
_entry.id   AF-A0A7S1IPV8-F1
#
_cell.length_a   1.000
_cell.length_b   1.000
_cell.length_c   1.000
_cell.angle_alpha   90.00
_cell.angle_beta   90.00
_cell.angle_gamma   90.00
#
_symmetry.space_group_name_H-M   'P 1'
#
loop_
_entity.id
_entity.type
_entity.pdbx_description
1 polymer ?
#
loop_
_entity_poly.entity_id
_entity_poly.type
_entity_poly.pdbx_seq_one_letter_code
_entity_poly.pdbx_strand_id
1 'polypeptide(L)'
;ARIAQHGRGVVVGDLVALGAVEEGAEVALEDTADQPLPDEEEGEAAEKKGEQLPSVKTITSEAEAEQYTLLDVVMTVPGPGRTLQYPQHSCNREAYATFLRGVGAGTLMDGMGNSVSSTYAVHGTYRRLVHRPLDFSWELKSYTDKAEALTTNDWDRLKATLAPPLAAGTTST
;
A
#
# COMPACT_ATOMS: atom_id res chain seq x y z
N ALA A 1 2.81 15.85 -7.31
CA ALA A 1 3.95 16.43 -8.05
C ALA A 1 4.25 15.65 -9.33
N ARG A 2 4.61 14.35 -9.26
CA ARG A 2 4.94 13.52 -10.44
C ARG A 2 3.91 13.54 -11.57
N ILE A 3 2.65 13.18 -11.31
CA ILE A 3 1.59 13.13 -12.35
C ILE A 3 1.34 14.52 -12.95
N ALA A 4 1.39 15.58 -12.14
CA ALA A 4 1.15 16.94 -12.61
C ALA A 4 2.23 17.43 -13.59
N GLN A 5 3.48 16.99 -13.42
CA GLN A 5 4.61 17.47 -14.24
C GLN A 5 4.90 16.58 -15.45
N HIS A 6 4.72 15.27 -15.31
CA HIS A 6 5.12 14.29 -16.34
C HIS A 6 3.93 13.52 -16.93
N GLY A 7 2.71 13.82 -16.50
CA GLY A 7 1.49 13.21 -17.02
C GLY A 7 1.34 11.73 -16.62
N ARG A 8 0.60 10.99 -17.46
CA ARG A 8 0.19 9.59 -17.24
C ARG A 8 1.14 8.56 -17.86
N GLY A 9 2.16 8.99 -18.59
CA GLY A 9 3.17 8.11 -19.16
C GLY A 9 4.26 7.76 -18.14
N VAL A 10 4.93 6.63 -18.37
CA VAL A 10 6.21 6.30 -17.72
C VAL A 10 7.29 7.16 -18.36
N VAL A 11 8.20 7.71 -17.55
CA VAL A 11 9.27 8.59 -18.03
C VAL A 11 10.62 8.14 -17.47
N VAL A 12 11.69 8.59 -18.13
CA VAL A 12 13.07 8.36 -17.67
C VAL A 12 13.23 8.91 -16.25
N GLY A 13 13.82 8.10 -15.39
CA GLY A 13 14.01 8.39 -13.97
C GLY A 13 12.87 7.92 -13.05
N ASP A 14 11.77 7.38 -13.58
CA ASP A 14 10.79 6.66 -12.77
C ASP A 14 11.40 5.39 -12.16
N LEU A 15 10.83 4.94 -11.03
CA LEU A 15 11.13 3.64 -10.45
C LEU A 15 10.01 2.66 -10.82
N VAL A 16 10.37 1.44 -11.22
CA VAL A 16 9.42 0.35 -11.48
C VAL A 16 9.73 -0.84 -10.58
N ALA A 17 8.69 -1.55 -10.13
CA ALA A 17 8.86 -2.77 -9.36
C ALA A 17 9.26 -3.95 -10.27
N LEU A 18 10.29 -4.69 -9.89
CA LEU A 18 10.74 -5.90 -10.58
C LEU A 18 10.29 -7.14 -9.80
N GLY A 19 9.51 -7.99 -10.47
CA GLY A 19 8.94 -9.22 -9.89
C GLY A 19 7.43 -9.19 -10.00
N ALA A 20 6.82 -10.37 -10.12
CA ALA A 20 5.38 -10.54 -10.09
C ALA A 20 4.87 -10.12 -8.71
N VAL A 21 4.55 -8.83 -8.57
CA VAL A 21 3.53 -8.45 -7.60
C VAL A 21 2.25 -8.88 -8.27
N GLU A 22 1.84 -10.12 -8.01
CA GLU A 22 0.50 -10.62 -8.31
C GLU A 22 -0.47 -9.47 -8.02
N GLU A 23 -1.27 -9.06 -9.01
CA GLU A 23 -2.32 -8.07 -8.76
C GLU A 23 -3.28 -8.71 -7.74
N GLY A 24 -3.18 -8.29 -6.48
CA GLY A 24 -3.87 -8.92 -5.36
C GLY A 24 -2.96 -9.39 -4.23
N ALA A 25 -1.63 -9.39 -4.39
CA ALA A 25 -0.71 -9.47 -3.26
C ALA A 25 -0.78 -8.15 -2.49
N GLU A 26 -1.62 -8.14 -1.46
CA GLU A 26 -1.39 -7.29 -0.31
C GLU A 26 0.09 -7.42 0.05
N VAL A 27 0.80 -6.30 0.13
CA VAL A 27 2.10 -6.29 0.77
C VAL A 27 1.79 -6.70 2.20
N ALA A 28 2.00 -7.98 2.51
CA ALA A 28 1.61 -8.55 3.79
C ALA A 28 2.35 -7.78 4.88
N LEU A 29 1.63 -6.86 5.53
CA LEU A 29 1.99 -6.36 6.83
C LEU A 29 1.63 -7.48 7.80
N GLU A 30 2.49 -8.49 7.91
CA GLU A 30 2.44 -9.38 9.06
C GLU A 30 2.90 -8.56 10.26
N ASP A 31 1.92 -8.17 11.08
CA ASP A 31 2.10 -7.51 12.38
C ASP A 31 2.79 -8.50 13.34
N THR A 32 4.10 -8.67 13.21
CA THR A 32 4.90 -9.46 14.15
C THR A 32 5.19 -8.61 15.39
N ALA A 33 4.14 -8.27 16.14
CA ALA A 33 4.23 -7.56 17.41
C ALA A 33 4.53 -8.48 18.61
N ASP A 34 4.68 -9.79 18.40
CA ASP A 34 4.81 -10.75 19.51
C ASP A 34 5.89 -11.82 19.27
N GLN A 35 7.15 -11.39 19.16
CA GLN A 35 8.30 -12.29 19.34
C GLN A 35 9.10 -11.81 20.55
N PRO A 36 9.17 -12.61 21.64
CA PRO A 36 10.01 -12.28 22.77
C PRO A 36 11.49 -12.31 22.37
N LEU A 37 12.24 -11.32 22.83
CA LEU A 37 13.69 -11.19 22.64
C LEU A 37 14.40 -12.45 23.20
N PRO A 38 15.29 -13.12 22.43
CA PRO A 38 16.17 -14.11 23.01
C PRO A 38 17.35 -13.42 23.69
N ASP A 39 17.63 -13.84 24.92
CA ASP A 39 18.79 -13.45 25.71
C ASP A 39 20.10 -13.69 24.96
N GLU A 40 21.06 -12.79 25.18
CA GLU A 40 22.39 -12.80 24.58
C GLU A 40 23.20 -14.03 25.04
N GLU A 41 23.45 -14.98 24.13
CA GLU A 41 24.66 -15.81 24.17
C GLU A 41 25.21 -16.06 22.75
N GLU A 42 26.54 -15.99 22.63
CA GLU A 42 27.34 -16.16 21.41
C GLU A 42 27.08 -17.51 20.71
N GLY A 43 26.81 -17.48 19.40
CA GLY A 43 26.85 -18.69 18.58
C GLY A 43 26.10 -18.60 17.24
N GLU A 44 26.88 -18.54 16.17
CA GLU A 44 26.55 -18.88 14.76
C GLU A 44 25.48 -18.07 14.00
N ALA A 45 25.84 -17.77 12.75
CA ALA A 45 25.11 -16.93 11.81
C ALA A 45 23.71 -17.48 11.47
N ALA A 46 22.69 -17.00 12.17
CA ALA A 46 21.32 -17.06 11.71
C ALA A 46 21.00 -15.78 10.93
N GLU A 47 20.96 -15.86 9.60
CA GLU A 47 20.37 -14.83 8.75
C GLU A 47 18.90 -14.62 9.14
N LYS A 48 18.63 -13.64 10.00
CA LYS A 48 17.28 -13.12 10.20
C LYS A 48 16.83 -12.53 8.87
N LYS A 49 15.90 -13.19 8.17
CA LYS A 49 15.20 -12.64 6.99
C LYS A 49 14.42 -11.40 7.41
N GLY A 50 15.10 -10.26 7.49
CA GLY A 50 14.44 -8.97 7.55
C GLY A 50 13.57 -8.81 6.31
N GLU A 51 12.40 -8.18 6.45
CA GLU A 51 11.51 -7.83 5.35
C GLU A 51 12.33 -7.24 4.20
N GLN A 52 12.44 -8.01 3.11
CA GLN A 52 13.20 -7.58 1.96
C GLN A 52 12.39 -6.51 1.24
N LEU A 53 13.01 -5.36 0.99
CA LEU A 53 12.37 -4.33 0.17
C LEU A 53 12.01 -4.93 -1.19
N PRO A 54 10.88 -4.53 -1.80
CA PRO A 54 10.57 -4.96 -3.14
C PRO A 54 11.70 -4.52 -4.08
N SER A 55 12.10 -5.41 -4.98
CA SER A 55 13.13 -5.11 -5.97
C SER A 55 12.61 -4.00 -6.89
N VAL A 56 13.37 -2.92 -7.01
CA VAL A 56 13.01 -1.79 -7.87
C VAL A 56 14.13 -1.50 -8.87
N LYS A 57 13.74 -1.01 -10.04
CA LYS A 57 14.63 -0.57 -11.10
C LYS A 57 14.33 0.86 -11.46
N THR A 58 15.38 1.66 -11.69
CA THR A 58 15.23 2.98 -12.28
C THR A 58 15.19 2.87 -13.81
N ILE A 59 14.22 3.53 -14.43
CA ILE A 59 14.12 3.62 -15.90
C ILE A 59 15.20 4.56 -16.42
N THR A 60 16.04 4.08 -17.34
CA THR A 60 17.23 4.79 -17.82
C THR A 60 17.11 5.34 -19.23
N SER A 61 16.14 4.86 -20.03
CA SER A 61 15.95 5.30 -21.41
C SER A 61 14.47 5.34 -21.80
N GLU A 62 14.13 6.11 -22.82
CA GLU A 62 12.76 6.20 -23.34
C GLU A 62 12.28 4.85 -23.92
N ALA A 63 13.16 4.15 -24.64
CA ALA A 63 12.86 2.80 -25.17
C ALA A 63 12.58 1.78 -24.07
N GLU A 64 13.17 1.94 -22.88
CA GLU A 64 12.84 1.15 -21.71
C GLU A 64 11.51 1.58 -21.10
N ALA A 65 11.22 2.88 -21.04
CA ALA A 65 9.96 3.40 -20.51
C ALA A 65 8.73 2.87 -21.26
N GLU A 66 8.85 2.65 -22.57
CA GLU A 66 7.79 2.07 -23.41
C GLU A 66 7.41 0.62 -23.03
N GLN A 67 8.26 -0.09 -22.29
CA GLN A 67 8.01 -1.47 -21.88
C GLN A 67 7.14 -1.56 -20.61
N TYR A 68 6.93 -0.45 -19.92
CA TYR A 68 6.21 -0.39 -18.65
C TYR A 68 4.96 0.48 -18.74
N THR A 69 4.03 0.22 -17.83
CA THR A 69 2.82 1.03 -17.69
C THR A 69 2.87 1.84 -16.40
N LEU A 70 1.97 2.81 -16.27
CA LEU A 70 1.85 3.61 -15.05
C LEU A 70 1.51 2.77 -13.81
N LEU A 71 0.98 1.55 -13.99
CA LEU A 71 0.66 0.61 -12.90
C LEU A 71 1.93 -0.01 -12.28
N ASP A 72 3.01 -0.09 -13.06
CA ASP A 72 4.29 -0.66 -12.64
C ASP A 72 5.16 0.37 -11.90
N VAL A 73 4.86 1.65 -12.09
CA VAL A 73 5.59 2.77 -11.48
C VAL A 73 5.35 2.80 -9.97
N VAL A 74 6.44 2.82 -9.22
CA VAL A 74 6.44 2.95 -7.77
C VAL A 74 7.09 4.26 -7.35
N MET A 75 6.64 4.78 -6.21
CA MET A 75 7.20 5.94 -5.55
C MET A 75 7.77 5.56 -4.20
N THR A 76 8.86 6.22 -3.83
CA THR A 76 9.51 6.03 -2.55
C THR A 76 8.64 6.58 -1.42
N VAL A 77 8.46 5.77 -0.38
CA VAL A 77 7.95 6.19 0.92
C VAL A 77 9.18 6.42 1.79
N PRO A 78 9.55 7.67 2.09
CA PRO A 78 10.75 7.96 2.86
C PRO A 78 10.66 7.36 4.26
N GLY A 79 11.76 6.82 4.72
CA GLY A 79 11.92 6.40 6.10
C GLY A 79 13.39 6.23 6.47
N PRO A 80 13.72 6.26 7.77
CA PRO A 80 15.05 6.04 8.28
C PRO A 80 15.57 4.61 8.02
N GLY A 81 16.90 4.45 7.99
CA GLY A 81 17.56 3.15 8.17
C GLY A 81 17.64 2.23 6.95
N ARG A 82 17.05 2.58 5.80
CA ARG A 82 17.14 1.76 4.57
C ARG A 82 17.67 2.55 3.38
N THR A 83 18.51 1.90 2.57
CA THR A 83 19.00 2.45 1.30
C THR A 83 17.90 2.39 0.24
N LEU A 84 17.05 3.42 0.21
CA LEU A 84 15.97 3.56 -0.77
C LEU A 84 16.47 4.30 -2.01
N GLN A 85 16.06 3.82 -3.18
CA GLN A 85 16.16 4.56 -4.42
C GLN A 85 15.06 5.62 -4.46
N TYR A 86 15.37 6.75 -5.08
CA TYR A 86 14.41 7.83 -5.33
C TYR A 86 14.32 8.05 -6.84
N PRO A 87 13.16 8.47 -7.36
CA PRO A 87 13.04 8.85 -8.75
C PRO A 87 14.05 9.96 -9.12
N GLN A 88 14.64 9.88 -10.31
CA GLN A 88 15.73 10.77 -10.74
C GLN A 88 15.23 12.06 -11.43
N HIS A 89 13.91 12.28 -11.45
CA HIS A 89 13.30 13.51 -11.98
C HIS A 89 12.89 14.45 -10.83
N SER A 90 11.85 15.25 -11.05
CA SER A 90 11.25 16.20 -10.10
C SER A 90 10.88 15.71 -8.69
N CYS A 91 10.75 14.40 -8.47
CA CYS A 91 10.39 13.82 -7.17
C CYS A 91 11.59 13.08 -6.55
N ASN A 92 12.76 13.70 -6.66
CA ASN A 92 14.01 13.20 -6.09
C ASN A 92 14.07 13.35 -4.56
N ARG A 93 15.14 12.83 -3.96
CA ARG A 93 15.36 12.84 -2.52
C ARG A 93 15.32 14.26 -1.93
N GLU A 94 15.86 15.24 -2.64
CA GLU A 94 15.92 16.64 -2.21
C GLU A 94 14.52 17.28 -2.20
N ALA A 95 13.69 16.97 -3.19
CA ALA A 95 12.30 17.42 -3.25
C ALA A 95 11.49 16.85 -2.07
N TYR A 96 11.67 15.56 -1.76
CA TYR A 96 11.09 14.94 -0.57
C TYR A 96 11.58 15.61 0.73
N ALA A 97 12.89 15.82 0.88
CA ALA A 97 13.45 16.45 2.08
C ALA A 97 12.94 17.88 2.28
N THR A 98 12.82 18.65 1.20
CA THR A 98 12.30 20.02 1.23
C THR A 98 10.82 20.03 1.62
N PHE A 99 10.02 19.15 1.01
CA PHE A 99 8.60 19.02 1.35
C PHE A 99 8.40 18.60 2.80
N LEU A 100 9.11 17.55 3.25
CA LEU A 100 8.99 17.03 4.62
C LEU A 100 9.43 18.05 5.66
N ARG A 101 10.51 18.80 5.43
CA ARG A 101 10.91 19.91 6.31
C ARG A 101 9.85 21.01 6.35
N GLY A 102 9.25 21.35 5.21
CA GLY A 102 8.19 22.36 5.12
C GLY A 102 6.94 22.01 5.93
N VAL A 103 6.63 20.71 6.08
CA VAL A 103 5.49 20.23 6.89
C VAL A 103 5.88 19.79 8.31
N GLY A 104 7.13 20.03 8.74
CA GLY A 104 7.60 19.66 10.08
C GLY A 104 7.89 18.16 10.29
N ALA A 105 7.96 17.37 9.21
CA ALA A 105 8.18 15.92 9.23
C ALA A 105 9.59 15.52 8.73
N GLY A 106 10.58 16.42 8.79
CA GLY A 106 11.95 16.16 8.32
C GLY A 106 12.63 14.97 9.00
N THR A 107 12.26 14.68 10.25
CA THR A 107 12.80 13.57 11.05
C THR A 107 12.53 12.19 10.45
N LEU A 108 11.58 12.07 9.51
CA LEU A 108 11.32 10.85 8.74
C LEU A 108 12.45 10.46 7.79
N MET A 109 13.31 11.40 7.39
CA MET A 109 14.47 11.10 6.52
C MET A 109 15.78 11.01 7.30
N ASP A 110 15.88 11.73 8.41
CA ASP A 110 17.16 11.99 9.09
C ASP A 110 17.53 10.91 10.12
N GLY A 111 16.81 9.79 10.20
CA GLY A 111 17.19 8.69 11.11
C GLY A 111 16.77 8.89 12.56
N MET A 112 16.39 10.11 12.95
CA MET A 112 16.19 10.52 14.34
C MET A 112 14.74 10.35 14.85
N GLY A 113 13.81 9.95 13.98
CA GLY A 113 12.37 10.03 14.28
C GLY A 113 11.84 9.08 15.34
N ASN A 114 12.51 7.97 15.66
CA ASN A 114 11.86 6.87 16.40
C ASN A 114 12.75 6.27 17.52
N SER A 115 13.47 7.09 18.30
CA SER A 115 14.20 6.58 19.47
C SER A 115 13.30 6.16 20.64
N VAL A 116 12.00 6.50 20.60
CA VAL A 116 11.08 6.34 21.73
C VAL A 116 10.37 4.98 21.74
N SER A 117 10.12 4.37 20.58
CA SER A 117 9.52 3.03 20.49
C SER A 117 9.68 2.42 19.10
N SER A 118 10.19 1.19 19.05
CA SER A 118 10.38 0.41 17.81
C SER A 118 9.06 0.13 17.08
N THR A 119 7.93 0.10 17.78
CA THR A 119 6.60 -0.22 17.22
C THR A 119 6.09 0.89 16.30
N TYR A 120 6.48 2.14 16.54
CA TYR A 120 6.07 3.29 15.73
C TYR A 120 7.12 3.68 14.70
N ALA A 121 8.16 2.86 14.53
CA ALA A 121 9.19 3.15 13.57
C ALA A 121 8.66 2.97 12.14
N VAL A 122 8.51 4.09 11.42
CA VAL A 122 8.21 4.06 9.99
C VAL A 122 9.46 3.59 9.26
N HIS A 123 9.43 2.40 8.67
CA HIS A 123 10.48 1.91 7.79
C HIS A 123 10.16 2.35 6.37
N GLY A 124 11.12 2.97 5.69
CA GLY A 124 10.86 3.44 4.32
C GLY A 124 10.70 2.27 3.34
N THR A 125 9.86 2.46 2.33
CA THR A 125 9.45 1.41 1.38
C THR A 125 9.11 2.01 0.00
N TYR A 126 8.46 1.24 -0.88
CA TYR A 126 7.95 1.69 -2.17
C TYR A 126 6.45 1.44 -2.27
N ARG A 127 5.71 2.39 -2.87
CA ARG A 127 4.27 2.32 -3.09
C ARG A 127 3.93 2.56 -4.56
N ARG A 128 3.08 1.73 -5.14
CA ARG A 128 2.58 1.93 -6.51
C ARG A 128 1.90 3.28 -6.67
N LEU A 129 2.14 3.94 -7.80
CA LEU A 129 1.60 5.26 -8.10
C LEU A 129 0.10 5.21 -8.42
N VAL A 130 -0.34 4.17 -9.12
CA VAL A 130 -1.74 3.94 -9.50
C VAL A 130 -2.10 2.48 -9.26
N HIS A 131 -3.33 2.24 -8.83
CA HIS A 131 -3.91 0.91 -8.69
C HIS A 131 -5.08 0.76 -9.66
N ARG A 132 -5.21 -0.44 -10.24
CA ARG A 132 -6.35 -0.84 -11.03
C ARG A 132 -7.18 -1.84 -10.22
N PRO A 133 -8.49 -1.60 -9.98
CA PRO A 133 -9.35 -2.60 -9.39
C PRO A 133 -9.52 -3.78 -10.36
N LEU A 134 -9.47 -5.00 -9.84
CA LEU A 134 -9.60 -6.23 -10.63
C LEU A 134 -11.06 -6.52 -10.98
N ASP A 135 -11.91 -6.54 -9.97
CA ASP A 135 -13.36 -6.70 -10.11
C ASP A 135 -14.07 -5.39 -9.78
N PHE A 136 -14.48 -4.67 -10.82
CA PHE A 136 -15.24 -3.44 -10.68
C PHE A 136 -16.62 -3.60 -11.30
N SER A 137 -17.66 -3.49 -10.46
CA SER A 137 -19.06 -3.43 -10.89
C SER A 137 -19.72 -2.17 -10.34
N TRP A 138 -20.64 -1.60 -11.12
CA TRP A 138 -21.39 -0.41 -10.72
C TRP A 138 -22.83 -0.51 -11.21
N GLU A 139 -23.74 0.12 -10.50
CA GLU A 139 -25.18 0.19 -10.82
C GLU A 139 -25.67 1.61 -10.51
N LEU A 140 -26.55 2.15 -11.35
CA LEU A 140 -27.20 3.44 -11.11
C LEU A 140 -28.61 3.21 -10.56
N LYS A 141 -28.87 3.68 -9.34
CA LYS A 141 -30.18 3.59 -8.68
C LYS A 141 -30.79 4.97 -8.48
N SER A 142 -32.01 5.16 -8.96
CA SER A 142 -32.82 6.33 -8.64
C SER A 142 -33.47 6.14 -7.27
N TYR A 143 -33.36 7.12 -6.40
CA TYR A 143 -33.98 7.10 -5.08
C TYR A 143 -34.54 8.49 -4.75
N THR A 144 -35.59 8.53 -3.95
CA THR A 144 -36.25 9.77 -3.53
C THR A 144 -35.95 10.11 -2.07
N ASP A 145 -35.84 9.08 -1.22
CA ASP A 145 -35.57 9.22 0.21
C ASP A 145 -34.09 9.00 0.53
N LYS A 146 -33.46 9.97 1.20
CA LYS A 146 -32.05 9.89 1.62
C LYS A 146 -31.79 8.85 2.71
N ALA A 147 -32.83 8.43 3.42
CA ALA A 147 -32.71 7.40 4.46
C ALA A 147 -32.78 5.97 3.90
N GLU A 148 -33.14 5.80 2.62
CA GLU A 148 -33.26 4.48 2.00
C GLU A 148 -31.89 3.83 1.79
N ALA A 149 -31.72 2.60 2.27
CA ALA A 149 -30.49 1.83 2.06
C ALA A 149 -30.45 1.23 0.65
N LEU A 150 -29.57 1.75 -0.21
CA LEU A 150 -29.43 1.31 -1.61
C LEU A 150 -28.79 -0.09 -1.77
N THR A 151 -28.11 -0.58 -0.74
CA THR A 151 -27.46 -1.89 -0.70
C THR A 151 -27.64 -2.50 0.69
N THR A 152 -27.87 -3.81 0.72
CA THR A 152 -27.97 -4.58 1.96
C THR A 152 -26.59 -4.81 2.57
N ASN A 153 -26.41 -4.38 3.83
CA ASN A 153 -25.21 -4.65 4.61
C ASN A 153 -25.13 -6.13 5.04
N ASP A 154 -23.97 -6.56 5.53
CA ASP A 154 -23.75 -7.95 5.92
C ASP A 154 -24.59 -8.37 7.13
N TRP A 155 -24.88 -7.44 8.03
CA TRP A 155 -25.68 -7.70 9.23
C TRP A 155 -27.13 -8.06 8.91
N ASP A 156 -27.74 -7.37 7.96
CA ASP A 156 -29.10 -7.61 7.51
C ASP A 156 -29.19 -8.91 6.68
N ARG A 157 -28.14 -9.21 5.89
CA ARG A 157 -28.01 -10.53 5.21
C ARG A 157 -27.92 -11.67 6.24
N LEU A 158 -27.14 -11.48 7.30
CA LEU A 158 -26.96 -12.47 8.35
C LEU A 158 -28.26 -12.72 9.12
N LYS A 159 -28.99 -11.67 9.50
CA LYS A 159 -30.33 -11.81 10.12
C LYS A 159 -31.30 -12.58 9.23
N ALA A 160 -31.34 -12.28 7.94
CA ALA A 160 -32.22 -12.98 7.00
C ALA A 160 -31.87 -14.47 6.87
N THR A 161 -30.59 -14.81 6.98
CA THR A 161 -30.10 -16.21 6.96
C THR A 161 -30.43 -16.95 8.26
N LEU A 162 -30.42 -16.26 9.40
CA LEU A 162 -30.70 -16.84 10.72
C LEU A 162 -32.20 -16.89 11.07
N ALA A 163 -33.06 -16.24 10.29
CA ALA A 163 -34.50 -16.30 10.49
C ALA A 163 -35.02 -17.74 10.22
N PRO A 164 -35.81 -18.34 11.12
CA PRO A 164 -36.38 -19.66 10.86
C PRO A 164 -37.27 -19.62 9.61
N PRO A 165 -37.33 -20.69 8.80
CA PRO A 165 -38.21 -20.73 7.64
C PRO A 165 -39.64 -20.48 8.11
N LEU A 166 -40.31 -19.50 7.49
CA LEU A 166 -41.68 -19.15 7.80
C LEU A 166 -42.53 -20.41 7.71
N ALA A 167 -43.05 -20.89 8.85
CA ALA A 167 -43.86 -22.10 8.92
C ALA A 167 -45.01 -21.96 7.91
N ALA A 168 -45.00 -22.81 6.88
CA ALA A 168 -46.05 -22.88 5.90
C ALA A 168 -47.37 -23.11 6.64
N GLY A 169 -48.31 -22.17 6.49
CA GLY A 169 -49.53 -22.12 7.29
C GLY A 169 -50.34 -23.42 7.20
N THR A 170 -50.61 -24.02 8.35
CA THR A 170 -51.79 -24.87 8.51
C THR A 170 -53.01 -23.97 8.66
N THR A 171 -53.67 -23.67 7.54
CA THR A 171 -55.11 -23.38 7.54
C THR A 171 -55.84 -24.68 7.91
N SER A 172 -56.30 -24.80 9.16
CA SER A 172 -57.33 -25.80 9.49
C SER A 172 -58.70 -25.19 9.19
N THR A 173 -59.42 -25.85 8.30
CA THR A 173 -60.89 -25.80 8.20
C THR A 173 -61.51 -26.43 9.44
#